data_AF-A0A2T6BKH3-F1
#
_entry.id   AF-A0A2T6BKH3-F1
#
_cell.length_a   1.000
_cell.length_b   1.000
_cell.length_c   1.000
_cell.angle_alpha   90.00
_cell.angle_beta   90.00
_cell.angle_gamma   90.00
#
_symmetry.space_group_name_H-M   'P 1'
#
loop_
_entity.id
_entity.type
_entity.pdbx_description
1 polymer ?
#
loop_
_entity_poly.entity_id
_entity_poly.type
_entity_poly.pdbx_seq_one_letter_code
_entity_poly.pdbx_strand_id
1 'polypeptide(L)'
;MTQNILNILVRFLHKKTPPRGLRNGAVLTVATLAAGPALGAIEACDRVTHISHGGVADHVDMGAGKVMWTEWWSPEGVYKTVWLADCRTGIALDLRTHEERITERYVRDKTELVRAKITRQAEASPAFFTIDRVAGLIRRDGRDLHIQQYAEEFCACDAAYPNLQGDKTPYEVPS
;
A
#
# COMPACT_ATOMS: atom_id res chain seq x y z
N MET A 1 44.61 -21.34 43.12
CA MET A 1 45.55 -20.83 44.13
C MET A 1 46.38 -19.71 43.51
N THR A 2 46.42 -18.55 44.18
CA THR A 2 47.46 -17.49 44.17
C THR A 2 47.79 -16.79 42.84
N GLN A 3 47.31 -15.57 42.54
CA GLN A 3 47.69 -14.22 43.05
C GLN A 3 49.18 -13.84 42.85
N ASN A 4 49.44 -12.74 42.11
CA ASN A 4 50.29 -11.58 42.51
C ASN A 4 50.42 -10.55 41.36
N ILE A 5 49.83 -9.34 41.46
CA ILE A 5 50.37 -8.05 42.01
C ILE A 5 51.42 -7.42 41.06
N LEU A 6 51.11 -6.38 40.26
CA LEU A 6 50.97 -4.92 40.51
C LEU A 6 52.29 -4.16 40.85
N ASN A 7 52.67 -3.19 40.00
CA ASN A 7 53.41 -1.93 40.26
C ASN A 7 53.67 -1.23 38.89
N ILE A 8 52.97 -0.18 38.46
CA ILE A 8 53.05 1.27 38.79
C ILE A 8 54.47 1.86 38.79
N LEU A 9 54.79 2.68 37.77
CA LEU A 9 55.45 3.97 37.99
C LEU A 9 55.28 4.94 36.80
N VAL A 10 54.66 6.07 37.11
CA VAL A 10 54.44 7.25 36.26
C VAL A 10 55.66 8.19 36.40
N ARG A 11 56.14 8.77 35.29
CA ARG A 11 56.95 10.01 35.32
C ARG A 11 56.46 11.02 34.26
N PHE A 12 55.55 11.88 34.72
CA PHE A 12 55.54 13.35 34.61
C PHE A 12 56.95 13.97 34.34
N LEU A 13 57.22 15.04 33.57
CA LEU A 13 56.49 16.27 33.21
C LEU A 13 57.13 16.89 31.94
N HIS A 14 56.35 17.55 31.06
CA HIS A 14 56.41 19.01 30.89
C HIS A 14 55.32 19.57 29.95
N LYS A 15 54.38 20.30 30.58
CA LYS A 15 53.79 21.60 30.17
C LYS A 15 53.01 21.70 28.84
N LYS A 16 51.67 21.72 28.94
CA LYS A 16 50.80 22.92 28.84
C LYS A 16 49.32 22.51 28.62
N THR A 17 48.43 23.03 29.44
CA THR A 17 46.96 23.12 29.21
C THR A 17 46.54 24.57 29.52
N PRO A 18 45.37 25.07 29.07
CA PRO A 18 44.48 24.68 27.97
C PRO A 18 44.09 25.92 27.08
N PRO A 19 43.09 25.86 26.17
CA PRO A 19 41.72 26.04 26.64
C PRO A 19 40.70 25.05 26.05
N ARG A 20 39.58 25.02 26.76
CA ARG A 20 38.35 24.27 26.55
C ARG A 20 37.79 24.48 25.13
N GLY A 21 37.40 23.40 24.47
CA GLY A 21 36.64 23.44 23.21
C GLY A 21 35.85 22.14 23.04
N LEU A 22 34.54 22.31 23.01
CA LEU A 22 33.42 21.37 22.86
C LEU A 22 33.69 19.91 22.46
N ARG A 23 33.02 19.04 23.23
CA ARG A 23 32.65 17.66 22.93
C ARG A 23 32.03 17.55 21.52
N ASN A 24 32.67 16.79 20.63
CA ASN A 24 32.00 16.27 19.44
C ASN A 24 31.09 15.12 19.86
N GLY A 25 29.84 15.45 20.20
CA GLY A 25 28.78 14.47 20.38
C GLY A 25 28.47 13.83 19.03
N ALA A 26 28.63 12.51 18.95
CA ALA A 26 28.04 11.72 17.88
C ALA A 26 26.51 11.89 17.98
N VAL A 27 25.94 12.65 17.07
CA VAL A 27 24.49 12.78 16.92
C VAL A 27 24.01 11.49 16.26
N LEU A 28 23.44 10.60 17.08
CA LEU A 28 22.71 9.43 16.63
C LEU A 28 21.35 9.93 16.14
N THR A 29 21.23 10.22 14.84
CA THR A 29 19.96 10.60 14.23
C THR A 29 19.07 9.35 14.17
N VAL A 30 18.19 9.18 15.16
CA VAL A 30 17.12 8.19 15.10
C VAL A 30 16.12 8.69 14.08
N ALA A 31 16.12 8.09 12.88
CA ALA A 31 15.06 8.29 11.91
C ALA A 31 13.78 7.70 12.48
N THR A 32 12.92 8.54 13.05
CA THR A 32 11.54 8.19 13.35
C THR A 32 10.82 7.99 12.01
N LEU A 33 10.67 6.74 11.59
CA LEU A 33 9.67 6.37 10.59
C LEU A 33 8.31 6.80 11.16
N ALA A 34 7.73 7.83 10.55
CA ALA A 34 6.35 8.21 10.82
C ALA A 34 5.47 7.08 10.26
N ALA A 35 5.17 6.09 11.10
CA ALA A 35 4.07 5.17 10.82
C ALA A 35 2.78 6.01 10.87
N GLY A 36 2.10 6.13 9.74
CA GLY A 36 0.75 6.69 9.70
C GLY A 36 -0.18 5.90 10.64
N PRO A 37 -1.32 6.47 11.05
CA PRO A 37 -2.31 5.72 11.79
C PRO A 37 -2.77 4.55 10.91
N ALA A 38 -2.46 3.32 11.33
CA ALA A 38 -2.99 2.14 10.65
C ALA A 38 -4.52 2.25 10.64
N LEU A 39 -5.10 2.40 9.46
CA LEU A 39 -6.54 2.23 9.30
C LEU A 39 -6.90 0.83 9.80
N GLY A 40 -8.04 0.72 10.49
CA GLY A 40 -8.50 -0.54 11.09
C GLY A 40 -8.85 -1.61 10.06
N ALA A 41 -9.91 -2.38 10.33
CA ALA A 41 -10.40 -3.40 9.39
C ALA A 41 -10.58 -2.81 7.97
N ILE A 42 -10.26 -3.57 6.92
CA ILE A 42 -10.19 -3.09 5.52
C ILE A 42 -11.51 -2.47 5.03
N GLU A 43 -12.62 -2.88 5.63
CA GLU A 43 -13.97 -2.37 5.39
C GLU A 43 -14.13 -0.89 5.79
N ALA A 44 -13.24 -0.34 6.64
CA ALA A 44 -13.18 1.07 6.93
C ALA A 44 -12.83 1.94 5.71
N CYS A 45 -12.38 1.32 4.62
CA CYS A 45 -12.14 1.99 3.34
C CYS A 45 -13.38 2.15 2.47
N ASP A 46 -14.51 1.51 2.82
CA ASP A 46 -15.78 1.72 2.13
C ASP A 46 -16.24 3.17 2.34
N ARG A 47 -16.38 3.91 1.23
CA ARG A 47 -16.73 5.33 1.29
C ARG A 47 -17.46 5.81 0.05
N VAL A 48 -18.30 6.81 0.26
CA VAL A 48 -18.88 7.63 -0.80
C VAL A 48 -17.88 8.74 -1.12
N THR A 49 -17.32 8.74 -2.33
CA THR A 49 -16.32 9.73 -2.80
C THR A 49 -16.95 10.96 -3.41
N HIS A 50 -18.21 10.86 -3.85
CA HIS A 50 -19.02 12.00 -4.26
C HIS A 50 -20.43 11.79 -3.69
N ILE A 51 -20.94 12.77 -2.93
CA ILE A 51 -22.23 12.67 -2.23
C ILE A 51 -23.28 12.15 -3.22
N SER A 52 -23.84 10.97 -2.93
CA SER A 52 -24.88 10.26 -3.68
C SER A 52 -24.51 9.69 -5.06
N HIS A 53 -23.24 9.69 -5.45
CA HIS A 53 -22.88 9.65 -6.86
C HIS A 53 -21.67 8.78 -7.22
N GLY A 54 -20.79 8.51 -6.27
CA GLY A 54 -19.69 7.59 -6.51
C GLY A 54 -19.07 7.13 -5.20
N GLY A 55 -18.37 6.02 -5.26
CA GLY A 55 -17.72 5.47 -4.09
C GLY A 55 -16.82 4.29 -4.40
N VAL A 56 -16.20 3.81 -3.34
CA VAL A 56 -15.45 2.56 -3.31
C VAL A 56 -16.05 1.67 -2.23
N ALA A 57 -16.16 0.38 -2.53
CA ALA A 57 -16.77 -0.61 -1.65
C ALA A 57 -16.20 -2.00 -1.93
N ASP A 58 -16.64 -2.97 -1.14
CA ASP A 58 -16.33 -4.39 -1.32
C ASP A 58 -14.83 -4.71 -1.27
N HIS A 59 -14.11 -4.03 -0.37
CA HIS A 59 -12.69 -4.25 -0.16
C HIS A 59 -12.43 -5.67 0.38
N VAL A 60 -11.41 -6.33 -0.18
CA VAL A 60 -11.00 -7.68 0.21
C VAL A 60 -9.48 -7.77 0.23
N ASP A 61 -8.94 -8.36 1.29
CA ASP A 61 -7.56 -8.83 1.32
C ASP A 61 -7.42 -10.09 0.46
N MET A 62 -6.58 -10.03 -0.57
CA MET A 62 -6.32 -11.13 -1.51
C MET A 62 -5.09 -11.97 -1.11
N GLY A 63 -4.45 -11.63 0.02
CA GLY A 63 -3.22 -12.25 0.48
C GLY A 63 -1.98 -11.74 -0.26
N ALA A 64 -0.81 -12.09 0.27
CA ALA A 64 0.50 -11.80 -0.35
C ALA A 64 0.70 -10.31 -0.73
N GLY A 65 0.18 -9.39 0.08
CA GLY A 65 0.32 -7.95 -0.13
C GLY A 65 -0.56 -7.41 -1.26
N LYS A 66 -1.70 -8.06 -1.55
CA LYS A 66 -2.63 -7.64 -2.60
C LYS A 66 -4.02 -7.42 -2.03
N VAL A 67 -4.71 -6.42 -2.56
CA VAL A 67 -6.07 -6.05 -2.16
C VAL A 67 -6.93 -5.80 -3.40
N MET A 68 -8.22 -6.10 -3.29
CA MET A 68 -9.20 -5.91 -4.36
C MET A 68 -10.38 -5.08 -3.84
N TRP A 69 -10.96 -4.22 -4.69
CA TRP A 69 -12.17 -3.47 -4.36
C TRP A 69 -12.98 -3.13 -5.62
N THR A 70 -14.18 -2.60 -5.41
CA THR A 70 -15.05 -2.09 -6.47
C THR A 70 -15.18 -0.58 -6.34
N GLU A 71 -14.93 0.14 -7.42
CA GLU A 71 -15.29 1.55 -7.57
C GLU A 71 -16.59 1.65 -8.36
N TRP A 72 -17.47 2.58 -8.01
CA TRP A 72 -18.73 2.81 -8.69
C TRP A 72 -19.05 4.29 -8.86
N TRP A 73 -19.86 4.59 -9.87
CA TRP A 73 -20.40 5.92 -10.16
C TRP A 73 -21.80 5.82 -10.76
N SER A 74 -22.67 6.81 -10.52
CA SER A 74 -24.07 6.81 -10.96
C SER A 74 -24.68 8.13 -11.50
N PRO A 75 -24.03 9.33 -11.48
CA PRO A 75 -24.52 10.50 -12.21
C PRO A 75 -24.50 10.30 -13.71
N GLU A 76 -25.65 10.51 -14.33
CA GLU A 76 -25.83 10.58 -15.80
C GLU A 76 -25.52 9.26 -16.54
N GLY A 77 -25.09 8.24 -15.81
CA GLY A 77 -24.81 6.88 -16.25
C GLY A 77 -24.21 6.09 -15.09
N VAL A 78 -24.19 4.76 -15.22
CA VAL A 78 -23.65 3.89 -14.18
C VAL A 78 -22.36 3.29 -14.67
N TYR A 79 -21.34 3.28 -13.83
CA TYR A 79 -20.18 2.42 -14.04
C TYR A 79 -19.79 1.65 -12.79
N LYS A 80 -19.10 0.53 -13.01
CA LYS A 80 -18.32 -0.17 -11.99
C LYS A 80 -16.94 -0.50 -12.52
N THR A 81 -15.93 -0.33 -11.67
CA THR A 81 -14.54 -0.70 -11.93
C THR A 81 -14.12 -1.70 -10.88
N VAL A 82 -13.57 -2.84 -11.28
CA VAL A 82 -12.87 -3.73 -10.32
C VAL A 82 -11.40 -3.36 -10.33
N TRP A 83 -10.87 -3.13 -9.13
CA TRP A 83 -9.48 -2.78 -8.89
C TRP A 83 -8.76 -3.93 -8.19
N LEU A 84 -7.49 -4.16 -8.54
CA LEU A 84 -6.58 -5.08 -7.85
C LEU A 84 -5.22 -4.40 -7.73
N ALA A 85 -4.75 -4.18 -6.50
CA ALA A 85 -3.46 -3.54 -6.24
C ALA A 85 -2.48 -4.48 -5.56
N ASP A 86 -1.20 -4.36 -5.92
CA ASP A 86 -0.07 -4.89 -5.16
C ASP A 86 0.48 -3.77 -4.27
N CYS A 87 0.24 -3.90 -2.96
CA CYS A 87 0.57 -2.88 -1.96
C CYS A 87 2.07 -2.66 -1.81
N ARG A 88 2.90 -3.65 -2.13
CA ARG A 88 4.36 -3.51 -2.03
C ARG A 88 4.90 -2.65 -3.16
N THR A 89 4.42 -2.90 -4.37
CA THR A 89 4.95 -2.24 -5.56
C THR A 89 4.21 -0.94 -5.86
N GLY A 90 2.92 -0.83 -5.55
CA GLY A 90 2.04 0.24 -6.02
C GLY A 90 1.48 -0.01 -7.42
N ILE A 91 1.76 -1.16 -8.02
CA ILE A 91 1.15 -1.56 -9.30
C ILE A 91 -0.31 -1.93 -9.03
N ALA A 92 -1.23 -1.31 -9.75
CA ALA A 92 -2.64 -1.67 -9.73
C ALA A 92 -3.16 -1.95 -11.14
N LEU A 93 -4.13 -2.84 -11.20
CA LEU A 93 -4.98 -3.08 -12.35
C LEU A 93 -6.37 -2.56 -12.05
N ASP A 94 -7.00 -1.96 -13.07
CA ASP A 94 -8.41 -1.63 -13.07
C ASP A 94 -9.09 -2.13 -14.35
N LEU A 95 -10.36 -2.53 -14.23
CA LEU A 95 -11.19 -2.99 -15.34
C LEU A 95 -12.62 -2.47 -15.19
N ARG A 96 -13.12 -1.79 -16.22
CA ARG A 96 -14.54 -1.39 -16.33
C ARG A 96 -15.41 -2.63 -16.54
N THR A 97 -16.15 -3.07 -15.51
CA THR A 97 -17.00 -4.28 -15.52
C THR A 97 -18.48 -4.01 -15.73
N HIS A 98 -18.90 -2.76 -15.59
CA HIS A 98 -20.23 -2.30 -15.91
C HIS A 98 -20.17 -0.88 -16.43
N GLU A 99 -20.95 -0.59 -17.47
CA GLU A 99 -21.13 0.76 -17.99
C GLU A 99 -22.50 0.83 -18.65
N GLU A 100 -23.33 1.80 -18.26
CA GLU A 100 -24.59 2.08 -18.91
C GLU A 100 -24.80 3.60 -18.97
N ARG A 101 -25.29 4.11 -20.11
CA ARG A 101 -25.65 5.51 -20.34
C ARG A 101 -24.52 6.53 -20.19
N ILE A 102 -23.28 6.08 -20.01
CA ILE A 102 -22.10 6.93 -20.14
C ILE A 102 -21.74 6.99 -21.63
N THR A 103 -21.97 8.14 -22.27
CA THR A 103 -21.57 8.37 -23.67
C THR A 103 -22.09 7.30 -24.65
N GLU A 104 -23.31 6.78 -24.43
CA GLU A 104 -23.94 5.68 -25.20
C GLU A 104 -23.23 4.31 -25.12
N ARG A 105 -22.24 4.17 -24.23
CA ARG A 105 -21.48 2.94 -24.08
C ARG A 105 -22.23 1.95 -23.18
N TYR A 106 -22.15 0.66 -23.54
CA TYR A 106 -22.79 -0.43 -22.78
C TYR A 106 -21.81 -1.56 -22.46
N VAL A 107 -21.67 -1.90 -21.19
CA VAL A 107 -21.10 -3.15 -20.67
C VAL A 107 -22.12 -3.75 -19.71
N ARG A 108 -22.65 -4.92 -20.06
CA ARG A 108 -23.47 -5.72 -19.13
C ARG A 108 -22.67 -5.93 -17.85
N ASP A 109 -23.29 -5.70 -16.69
CA ASP A 109 -22.63 -5.85 -15.40
C ASP A 109 -22.05 -7.26 -15.25
N LYS A 110 -20.72 -7.34 -15.20
CA LYS A 110 -19.91 -8.55 -14.99
C LYS A 110 -19.07 -8.46 -13.71
N THR A 111 -19.36 -7.51 -12.83
CA THR A 111 -18.54 -7.22 -11.63
C THR A 111 -18.31 -8.47 -10.78
N GLU A 112 -19.38 -9.15 -10.39
CA GLU A 112 -19.30 -10.38 -9.59
C GLU A 112 -18.59 -11.53 -10.30
N LEU A 113 -18.77 -11.65 -11.63
CA LEU A 113 -18.06 -12.65 -12.42
C LEU A 113 -16.55 -12.42 -12.40
N VAL A 114 -16.12 -11.16 -12.57
CA VAL A 114 -14.70 -10.77 -12.58
C VAL A 114 -14.11 -10.98 -11.19
N ARG A 115 -14.73 -10.46 -10.13
CA ARG A 115 -14.26 -10.63 -8.75
C ARG A 115 -14.09 -12.10 -8.40
N ALA A 116 -15.09 -12.94 -8.72
CA ALA A 116 -15.00 -14.37 -8.46
C ALA A 116 -13.89 -15.08 -9.26
N LYS A 117 -13.58 -14.63 -10.49
CA LYS A 117 -12.43 -15.15 -11.26
C LYS A 117 -11.10 -14.79 -10.60
N ILE A 118 -10.95 -13.55 -10.13
CA ILE A 118 -9.74 -13.08 -9.43
C ILE A 118 -9.56 -13.86 -8.13
N THR A 119 -10.59 -13.97 -7.29
CA THR A 119 -10.55 -14.72 -6.03
C THR A 119 -10.17 -16.18 -6.24
N ARG A 120 -10.83 -16.88 -7.19
CA ARG A 120 -10.47 -18.27 -7.49
C ARG A 120 -9.02 -18.42 -7.97
N GLN A 121 -8.51 -17.45 -8.73
CA GLN A 121 -7.12 -17.48 -9.18
C GLN A 121 -6.13 -17.27 -8.02
N ALA A 122 -6.46 -16.41 -7.06
CA ALA A 122 -5.68 -16.20 -5.85
C ALA A 122 -5.64 -17.49 -4.99
N GLU A 123 -6.80 -18.12 -4.78
CA GLU A 123 -6.93 -19.35 -4.00
C GLU A 123 -6.25 -20.56 -4.66
N ALA A 124 -6.46 -20.75 -5.96
CA ALA A 124 -5.97 -21.93 -6.68
C ALA A 124 -4.45 -21.88 -6.95
N SER A 125 -3.85 -20.69 -7.01
CA SER A 125 -2.43 -20.54 -7.33
C SER A 125 -1.80 -19.29 -6.70
N PRO A 126 -1.67 -19.23 -5.35
CA PRO A 126 -1.16 -18.04 -4.67
C PRO A 126 0.22 -17.61 -5.15
N ALA A 127 1.11 -18.58 -5.41
CA ALA A 127 2.47 -18.33 -5.89
C ALA A 127 2.53 -17.68 -7.29
N PHE A 128 1.45 -17.77 -8.07
CA PHE A 128 1.36 -17.22 -9.43
C PHE A 128 0.32 -16.11 -9.54
N PHE A 129 -0.20 -15.62 -8.42
CA PHE A 129 -1.18 -14.54 -8.38
C PHE A 129 -0.49 -13.19 -8.61
N THR A 130 -0.19 -12.90 -9.88
CA THR A 130 0.40 -11.63 -10.33
C THR A 130 -0.63 -10.78 -11.10
N ILE A 131 -0.42 -9.47 -11.10
CA ILE A 131 -1.30 -8.51 -11.81
C ILE A 131 -1.41 -8.86 -13.31
N ASP A 132 -0.29 -9.15 -13.99
CA ASP A 132 -0.28 -9.52 -15.41
C ASP A 132 -1.08 -10.80 -15.71
N ARG A 133 -0.98 -11.80 -14.84
CA ARG A 133 -1.71 -13.05 -15.01
C ARG A 133 -3.21 -12.83 -14.82
N VAL A 134 -3.59 -12.03 -13.82
CA VAL A 134 -4.98 -11.63 -13.61
C VAL A 134 -5.50 -10.84 -14.81
N ALA A 135 -4.73 -9.89 -15.34
CA ALA A 135 -5.08 -9.13 -16.53
C ALA A 135 -5.39 -10.06 -17.73
N GLY A 136 -4.53 -11.04 -17.97
CA GLY A 136 -4.74 -12.07 -19.01
C GLY A 136 -6.03 -12.88 -18.81
N LEU A 137 -6.41 -13.15 -17.55
CA LEU A 137 -7.61 -13.90 -17.18
C LEU A 137 -8.91 -13.11 -17.46
N ILE A 138 -8.93 -11.80 -17.18
CA ILE A 138 -10.17 -11.00 -17.15
C ILE A 138 -10.33 -10.02 -18.31
N ARG A 139 -9.32 -9.85 -19.17
CA ARG A 139 -9.33 -8.83 -20.26
C ARG A 139 -10.52 -8.85 -21.23
N ARG A 140 -11.31 -9.93 -21.27
CA ARG A 140 -12.51 -10.06 -22.13
C ARG A 140 -13.82 -9.90 -21.36
N ASP A 141 -13.74 -9.72 -20.05
CA ASP A 141 -14.90 -9.63 -19.15
C ASP A 141 -15.26 -8.19 -18.79
N GLY A 142 -14.62 -7.20 -19.41
CA GLY A 142 -14.90 -5.79 -19.24
C GLY A 142 -14.32 -4.97 -20.39
N ARG A 143 -14.13 -3.68 -20.15
CA ARG A 143 -13.44 -2.73 -21.04
C ARG A 143 -12.40 -1.94 -20.26
N ASP A 144 -11.61 -1.16 -20.99
CA ASP A 144 -10.70 -0.16 -20.41
C ASP A 144 -9.82 -0.81 -19.32
N LEU A 145 -9.16 -1.93 -19.67
CA LEU A 145 -8.22 -2.58 -18.78
C LEU A 145 -6.94 -1.76 -18.76
N HIS A 146 -6.55 -1.30 -17.58
CA HIS A 146 -5.29 -0.61 -17.37
C HIS A 146 -4.46 -1.31 -16.30
N ILE A 147 -3.13 -1.16 -16.43
CA ILE A 147 -2.16 -1.52 -15.42
C ILE A 147 -1.29 -0.29 -15.24
N GLN A 148 -1.26 0.27 -14.04
CA GLN A 148 -0.55 1.51 -13.74
C GLN A 148 0.22 1.40 -12.44
N GLN A 149 1.29 2.18 -12.34
CA GLN A 149 2.11 2.33 -11.15
C GLN A 149 1.65 3.58 -10.40
N TYR A 150 1.20 3.42 -9.16
CA TYR A 150 0.78 4.52 -8.31
C TYR A 150 1.90 4.90 -7.34
N ALA A 151 2.09 6.21 -7.16
CA ALA A 151 3.02 6.79 -6.19
C ALA A 151 2.35 7.07 -4.83
N GLU A 152 1.01 7.00 -4.79
CA GLU A 152 0.19 7.19 -3.59
C GLU A 152 -0.29 5.84 -3.07
N GLU A 153 -0.43 5.74 -1.75
CA GLU A 153 -0.95 4.54 -1.11
C GLU A 153 -2.48 4.46 -1.22
N PHE A 154 -3.00 3.25 -1.43
CA PHE A 154 -4.43 3.01 -1.39
C PHE A 154 -4.88 2.76 0.05
N CYS A 155 -6.04 3.29 0.45
CA CYS A 155 -6.64 3.02 1.77
C CYS A 155 -6.60 1.53 2.15
N ALA A 156 -7.02 0.67 1.21
CA ALA A 156 -7.09 -0.76 1.43
C ALA A 156 -5.71 -1.40 1.68
N CYS A 157 -4.66 -0.86 1.05
CA CYS A 157 -3.29 -1.29 1.26
C CYS A 157 -2.75 -0.82 2.61
N ASP A 158 -3.03 0.42 3.02
CA ASP A 158 -2.67 0.92 4.34
C ASP A 158 -3.36 0.12 5.46
N ALA A 159 -4.65 -0.18 5.29
CA ALA A 159 -5.42 -0.96 6.25
C ALA A 159 -4.96 -2.43 6.37
N ALA A 160 -4.79 -3.14 5.24
CA ALA A 160 -4.44 -4.56 5.26
C ALA A 160 -2.92 -4.81 5.45
N TYR A 161 -2.09 -3.89 4.97
CA TYR A 161 -0.64 -4.06 4.89
C TYR A 161 0.14 -2.78 5.23
N PRO A 162 -0.02 -2.21 6.45
CA PRO A 162 0.53 -0.90 6.81
C PRO A 162 2.06 -0.80 6.71
N ASN A 163 2.77 -1.94 6.71
CA ASN A 163 4.23 -1.99 6.61
C ASN A 163 4.75 -2.26 5.19
N LEU A 164 3.87 -2.37 4.18
CA LEU A 164 4.25 -2.61 2.78
C LEU A 164 4.28 -1.33 1.94
N GLN A 165 4.05 -0.18 2.55
CA GLN A 165 3.95 1.08 1.83
C GLN A 165 5.23 1.47 1.07
N GLY A 166 6.40 1.15 1.62
CA GLY A 166 7.68 1.53 1.02
C GLY A 166 7.79 3.06 0.90
N ASP A 167 8.16 3.54 -0.29
CA ASP A 167 8.38 4.96 -0.56
C ASP A 167 7.13 5.70 -1.07
N LYS A 168 5.95 5.04 -1.12
CA LYS A 168 4.71 5.66 -1.60
C LYS A 168 4.24 6.74 -0.63
N THR A 169 3.61 7.80 -1.12
CA THR A 169 2.97 8.82 -0.28
C THR A 169 1.88 8.16 0.56
N PRO A 170 1.84 8.38 1.89
CA PRO A 170 0.82 7.80 2.76
C PRO A 170 -0.59 8.16 2.32
N TYR A 171 -1.52 7.26 2.57
CA TYR A 171 -2.92 7.54 2.34
C TYR A 171 -3.42 8.54 3.38
N GLU A 172 -3.94 9.67 2.92
CA GLU A 172 -4.62 10.63 3.77
C GLU A 172 -6.13 10.42 3.66
N VAL A 173 -6.80 10.26 4.80
CA VAL A 173 -8.26 10.24 4.84
C VAL A 173 -8.75 11.62 4.39
N PRO A 174 -9.54 11.75 3.32
CA PRO A 174 -10.09 13.04 2.92
C PRO A 174 -10.94 13.59 4.07
N SER A 175 -10.63 14.82 4.48
CA SER A 175 -11.34 15.57 5.52
C SER A 175 -12.75 15.95 5.11
#